data_AF-A0A7S1LCB3-F1
#
_entry.id   AF-A0A7S1LCB3-F1
#
_cell.length_a   1.000
_cell.length_b   1.000
_cell.length_c   1.000
_cell.angle_alpha   90.00
_cell.angle_beta   90.00
_cell.angle_gamma   90.00
#
_symmetry.space_group_name_H-M   'P 1'
#
loop_
_entity.id
_entity.type
_entity.pdbx_description
1 polymer ?
#
loop_
_entity_poly.entity_id
_entity_poly.type
_entity_poly.pdbx_seq_one_letter_code
_entity_poly.pdbx_strand_id
1 'polypeptide(L)'
;RARKFPALISSCAINWFFPWPEKALLSVSERTLNSFEMETDEKTKTGLRDLMAAMHTMMLDCSEEYLQRYRREVYSTPKSYLSFIASYTRVYSEKYAAVNEVATKINNGLKKLYQAGEDVRQMRVELQEKEVQLAVKRKETEALVKEIEARTADAEAKRKEVQKVKDKVDA
;
A
#
# COMPACT_ATOMS: atom_id res chain seq x y z
N ARG A 1 -25.46 -22.09 52.42
CA ARG A 1 -24.07 -22.47 52.78
C ARG A 1 -23.59 -21.72 54.02
N ALA A 2 -23.64 -20.39 54.05
CA ALA A 2 -23.27 -19.59 55.22
C ALA A 2 -23.99 -20.00 56.53
N ARG A 3 -25.30 -20.27 56.49
CA ARG A 3 -26.07 -20.77 57.67
C ARG A 3 -25.60 -22.13 58.21
N LYS A 4 -24.96 -22.96 57.38
CA LYS A 4 -24.41 -24.26 57.80
C LYS A 4 -22.99 -24.13 58.38
N PHE A 5 -22.30 -23.01 58.15
CA PHE A 5 -20.91 -22.78 58.54
C PHE A 5 -20.73 -21.33 59.03
N PRO A 6 -21.16 -21.00 60.27
CA PRO A 6 -21.17 -19.63 60.78
C PRO A 6 -19.78 -19.00 60.87
N ALA A 7 -18.73 -19.81 61.09
CA ALA A 7 -17.34 -19.38 61.11
C ALA A 7 -16.90 -18.65 59.83
N LEU A 8 -17.50 -18.96 58.66
CA LEU A 8 -17.17 -18.28 57.40
C LEU A 8 -17.54 -16.79 57.40
N ILE A 9 -18.52 -16.39 58.21
CA ILE A 9 -18.97 -15.00 58.33
C ILE A 9 -18.37 -14.36 59.59
N SER A 10 -18.30 -15.10 60.71
CA SER A 10 -17.85 -14.55 61.99
C SER A 10 -16.33 -14.48 62.14
N SER A 11 -15.57 -15.32 61.43
CA SER A 11 -14.11 -15.43 61.57
C SER A 11 -13.34 -14.94 60.34
N CYS A 12 -14.03 -14.37 59.35
CA CYS A 12 -13.43 -13.81 58.14
C CYS A 12 -13.88 -12.36 57.92
N ALA A 13 -12.99 -11.53 57.40
CA ALA A 13 -13.34 -10.19 56.93
C ALA A 13 -14.00 -10.29 55.54
N ILE A 14 -15.15 -9.66 55.37
CA ILE A 14 -15.87 -9.63 54.09
C ILE A 14 -15.40 -8.41 53.30
N ASN A 15 -14.88 -8.65 52.10
CA ASN A 15 -14.55 -7.60 51.15
C ASN A 15 -15.44 -7.73 49.91
N TRP A 16 -16.24 -6.69 49.64
CA TRP A 16 -17.18 -6.66 48.53
C TRP A 16 -16.52 -6.12 47.27
N PHE A 17 -16.62 -6.87 46.19
CA PHE A 17 -16.21 -6.41 44.86
C PHE A 17 -17.46 -6.10 44.04
N PHE A 18 -17.58 -4.84 43.64
CA PHE A 18 -18.64 -4.37 42.76
C PHE A 18 -18.22 -4.48 41.30
N PRO A 19 -19.18 -4.40 40.35
CA PRO A 19 -18.86 -4.20 38.94
C PRO A 19 -17.88 -3.04 38.75
N TRP A 20 -17.07 -3.12 37.70
CA TRP A 20 -16.10 -2.07 37.43
C TRP A 20 -16.81 -0.73 37.19
N PRO A 21 -16.44 0.33 37.93
CA PRO A 21 -16.99 1.65 37.66
C PRO A 21 -16.47 2.15 36.31
N GLU A 22 -17.18 3.11 35.71
CA GLU A 22 -16.82 3.70 34.42
C GLU A 22 -15.36 4.19 34.39
N LYS A 23 -14.90 4.85 35.45
CA LYS A 23 -13.49 5.28 35.59
C LYS A 23 -12.48 4.15 35.44
N ALA A 24 -12.80 2.95 35.94
CA ALA A 24 -11.93 1.78 35.79
C ALA A 24 -11.92 1.28 34.34
N LEU A 25 -13.08 1.26 33.67
CA LEU A 25 -13.19 0.89 32.25
C LEU A 25 -12.39 1.86 31.37
N LEU A 26 -12.52 3.17 31.61
CA LEU A 26 -11.76 4.22 30.91
C LEU A 26 -10.25 4.06 31.13
N SER A 27 -9.81 3.85 32.37
CA SER A 27 -8.38 3.69 32.68
C SER A 27 -7.78 2.45 32.02
N VAL A 28 -8.53 1.34 31.98
CA VAL A 28 -8.08 0.09 31.37
C VAL A 28 -7.97 0.24 29.85
N SER A 29 -8.99 0.79 29.20
CA SER A 29 -8.97 1.05 27.76
C SER A 29 -7.88 2.04 27.37
N GLU A 30 -7.71 3.14 28.12
CA GLU A 30 -6.65 4.11 27.93
C GLU A 30 -5.26 3.48 28.02
N ARG A 31 -5.00 2.70 29.07
CA ARG A 31 -3.72 2.01 29.25
C ARG A 31 -3.42 1.07 28.06
N THR A 32 -4.42 0.30 27.61
CA THR A 32 -4.24 -0.62 26.49
C THR A 32 -4.03 0.13 25.17
N LEU A 33 -4.81 1.17 24.90
CA LEU A 33 -4.67 1.99 23.68
C LEU A 33 -3.35 2.77 23.67
N ASN A 34 -2.84 3.21 24.82
CA ASN A 34 -1.53 3.87 24.91
C ASN A 34 -0.36 2.92 24.67
N SER A 35 -0.51 1.64 25.03
CA SER A 35 0.48 0.61 24.70
C SER A 35 0.44 0.12 23.26
N PHE A 36 -0.60 0.48 22.50
CA PHE A 36 -0.84 0.00 21.14
C PHE A 36 -0.54 1.10 20.12
N GLU A 37 0.32 0.80 19.15
CA GLU A 37 0.60 1.70 18.04
C GLU A 37 -0.55 1.69 17.04
N MET A 38 -1.12 2.86 16.80
CA MET A 38 -2.28 3.07 15.94
C MET A 38 -2.06 4.38 15.17
N GLU A 39 -2.30 4.35 13.87
CA GLU A 39 -2.22 5.54 13.02
C GLU A 39 -3.55 6.31 13.13
N THR A 40 -3.67 7.17 14.14
CA THR A 40 -4.86 8.03 14.34
C THR A 40 -4.54 9.30 15.12
N ASP A 41 -5.46 10.26 15.09
CA ASP A 41 -5.40 11.47 15.91
C ASP A 41 -5.74 11.19 17.37
N GLU A 42 -5.09 11.89 18.31
CA GLU A 42 -5.35 11.75 19.75
C GLU A 42 -6.82 11.98 20.14
N LYS A 43 -7.54 12.84 19.41
CA LYS A 43 -8.98 13.06 19.61
C LYS A 43 -9.78 11.79 19.33
N THR A 44 -9.48 11.12 18.22
CA THR A 44 -10.14 9.88 17.80
C THR A 44 -9.79 8.75 18.76
N LYS A 45 -8.55 8.68 19.23
CA LYS A 45 -8.09 7.73 20.25
C LYS A 45 -8.84 7.90 21.58
N THR A 46 -9.03 9.14 22.01
CA THR A 46 -9.82 9.48 23.20
C THR A 46 -11.29 9.11 23.03
N GLY A 47 -11.90 9.41 21.87
CA GLY A 47 -13.26 9.00 21.57
C GLY A 47 -13.45 7.48 21.55
N LEU A 48 -12.44 6.74 21.07
CA LEU A 48 -12.44 5.28 21.08
C LEU A 48 -12.39 4.72 22.51
N ARG A 49 -11.56 5.29 23.40
CA ARG A 49 -11.53 4.94 24.83
C ARG A 49 -12.93 5.07 25.45
N ASP A 50 -13.57 6.20 25.24
CA ASP A 50 -14.89 6.49 25.81
C ASP A 50 -15.96 5.54 25.25
N LEU A 51 -15.92 5.29 23.93
CA LEU A 51 -16.80 4.34 23.27
C LEU A 51 -16.64 2.92 23.84
N MET A 52 -15.40 2.45 24.02
CA MET A 52 -15.14 1.12 24.57
C MET A 52 -15.76 0.96 25.96
N ALA A 53 -15.58 1.95 26.85
CA ALA A 53 -16.18 1.93 28.19
C ALA A 53 -17.72 1.94 28.12
N ALA A 54 -18.30 2.82 27.30
CA ALA A 54 -19.74 2.92 27.12
C ALA A 54 -20.36 1.63 26.59
N MET A 55 -19.72 0.96 25.62
CA MET A 55 -20.19 -0.31 25.06
C MET A 55 -20.29 -1.42 26.12
N HIS A 56 -19.35 -1.47 27.07
CA HIS A 56 -19.41 -2.47 28.14
C HIS A 56 -20.59 -2.20 29.09
N THR A 57 -20.81 -0.93 29.45
CA THR A 57 -21.96 -0.52 30.27
C THR A 57 -23.27 -0.85 29.56
N MET A 58 -23.40 -0.49 28.28
CA MET A 58 -24.59 -0.83 27.47
C MET A 58 -24.83 -2.35 27.40
N MET A 59 -23.77 -3.16 27.35
CA MET A 59 -23.91 -4.62 27.36
C MET A 59 -24.47 -5.13 28.70
N LEU A 60 -24.11 -4.50 29.83
CA LEU A 60 -24.69 -4.84 31.14
C LEU A 60 -26.17 -4.49 31.20
N ASP A 61 -26.54 -3.29 30.72
CA ASP A 61 -27.94 -2.85 30.67
C ASP A 61 -28.79 -3.78 29.79
N CYS A 62 -28.28 -4.14 28.60
CA CYS A 62 -28.92 -5.10 27.70
C CYS A 62 -29.07 -6.49 28.34
N SER A 63 -28.08 -6.95 29.12
CA SER A 63 -28.15 -8.21 29.85
C SER A 63 -29.28 -8.20 30.89
N GLU A 64 -29.48 -7.09 31.60
CA GLU A 64 -30.59 -6.93 32.55
C GLU A 64 -31.95 -6.91 31.84
N GLU A 65 -32.06 -6.15 30.74
CA GLU A 65 -33.27 -6.09 29.92
C GLU A 65 -33.62 -7.47 29.35
N TYR A 66 -32.62 -8.23 28.90
CA TYR A 66 -32.80 -9.59 28.40
C TYR A 66 -33.30 -10.54 29.47
N LEU A 67 -32.76 -10.45 30.70
CA LEU A 67 -33.25 -11.20 31.85
C LEU A 67 -34.71 -10.86 32.18
N GLN A 68 -35.06 -9.57 32.18
CA GLN A 68 -36.42 -9.13 32.49
C GLN A 68 -37.45 -9.66 31.47
N ARG A 69 -37.11 -9.60 30.18
CA ARG A 69 -38.02 -9.99 29.08
C ARG A 69 -38.12 -11.49 28.89
N TYR A 70 -36.99 -12.19 28.87
CA TYR A 70 -36.93 -13.59 28.46
C TYR A 70 -36.68 -14.55 29.62
N ARG A 71 -36.45 -14.03 30.84
CA ARG A 71 -36.08 -14.84 32.03
C ARG A 71 -34.85 -15.71 31.79
N ARG A 72 -33.92 -15.20 30.97
CA ARG A 72 -32.65 -15.85 30.64
C ARG A 72 -31.50 -14.96 31.08
N GLU A 73 -30.60 -15.51 31.87
CA GLU A 73 -29.43 -14.79 32.35
C GLU A 73 -28.30 -14.83 31.32
N VAL A 74 -27.72 -13.66 31.07
CA VAL A 74 -26.50 -13.51 30.25
C VAL A 74 -25.51 -12.68 31.05
N TYR A 75 -24.31 -13.21 31.23
CA TYR A 75 -23.31 -12.61 32.09
C TYR A 75 -22.22 -11.93 31.27
N SER A 76 -21.97 -10.65 31.58
CA SER A 76 -20.79 -9.94 31.13
C SER A 76 -19.85 -9.74 32.30
N THR A 77 -18.56 -10.02 32.10
CA THR A 77 -17.54 -9.91 33.14
C THR A 77 -16.44 -8.96 32.71
N PRO A 78 -15.63 -8.41 33.64
CA PRO A 78 -14.44 -7.65 33.27
C PRO A 78 -13.50 -8.41 32.33
N LYS A 79 -13.47 -9.75 32.40
CA LYS A 79 -12.70 -10.57 31.47
C LYS A 79 -13.23 -10.47 30.04
N SER A 80 -14.55 -10.41 29.85
CA SER A 80 -15.18 -10.18 28.55
C SER A 80 -14.76 -8.82 27.97
N TYR A 81 -14.68 -7.78 28.81
CA TYR A 81 -14.21 -6.45 28.39
C TYR A 81 -12.75 -6.47 27.92
N LEU A 82 -11.85 -7.10 28.68
CA LEU A 82 -10.46 -7.26 28.28
C LEU A 82 -10.31 -8.06 26.98
N SER A 83 -11.12 -9.11 26.81
CA SER A 83 -11.15 -9.89 25.57
C SER A 83 -11.65 -9.08 24.38
N PHE A 84 -12.62 -8.20 24.59
CA PHE A 84 -13.12 -7.28 23.57
C PHE A 84 -12.01 -6.33 23.09
N ILE A 85 -11.32 -5.65 24.02
CA ILE A 85 -10.22 -4.74 23.67
C ILE A 85 -9.10 -5.49 22.94
N ALA A 86 -8.70 -6.66 23.45
CA ALA A 86 -7.66 -7.48 22.81
C ALA A 86 -8.07 -7.96 21.40
N SER A 87 -9.36 -8.25 21.20
CA SER A 87 -9.88 -8.62 19.88
C SER A 87 -9.87 -7.43 18.93
N TYR A 88 -10.22 -6.24 19.43
CA TYR A 88 -10.16 -5.01 18.66
C TYR A 88 -8.73 -4.71 18.18
N THR A 89 -7.73 -4.74 19.07
CA THR A 89 -6.33 -4.46 18.70
C THR A 89 -5.82 -5.47 17.67
N ARG A 90 -6.13 -6.76 17.83
CA ARG A 90 -5.80 -7.79 16.84
C ARG A 90 -6.40 -7.50 15.47
N VAL A 91 -7.71 -7.25 15.41
CA VAL A 91 -8.40 -6.97 14.15
C VAL A 91 -7.87 -5.69 13.50
N TYR A 92 -7.57 -4.66 14.30
CA TYR A 92 -6.95 -3.44 13.79
C TYR A 92 -5.61 -3.74 13.12
N SER A 93 -4.69 -4.46 13.80
CA SER A 93 -3.39 -4.81 13.22
C SER A 93 -3.52 -5.59 11.92
N GLU A 94 -4.42 -6.58 11.87
CA GLU A 94 -4.67 -7.38 10.66
C GLU A 94 -5.17 -6.51 9.50
N LYS A 95 -6.15 -5.62 9.76
CA LYS A 95 -6.71 -4.74 8.73
C LYS A 95 -5.74 -3.66 8.29
N TYR A 96 -5.00 -3.07 9.24
CA TYR A 96 -3.99 -2.07 8.98
C TYR A 96 -2.89 -2.64 8.07
N ALA A 97 -2.37 -3.83 8.39
CA ALA A 97 -1.38 -4.51 7.56
C ALA A 97 -1.89 -4.77 6.14
N ALA A 98 -3.13 -5.25 5.98
CA ALA A 98 -3.73 -5.49 4.67
C ALA A 98 -3.88 -4.20 3.85
N VAL A 99 -4.32 -3.10 4.47
CA VAL A 99 -4.43 -1.80 3.80
C VAL A 99 -3.05 -1.27 3.41
N ASN A 100 -2.06 -1.38 4.30
CA ASN A 100 -0.71 -0.91 4.03
C ASN A 100 -0.02 -1.70 2.91
N GLU A 101 -0.29 -3.00 2.80
CA GLU A 101 0.18 -3.82 1.67
C GLU A 101 -0.37 -3.30 0.34
N VAL A 102 -1.68 -3.01 0.28
CA VAL A 102 -2.32 -2.45 -0.92
C VAL A 102 -1.77 -1.05 -1.23
N ALA A 103 -1.62 -0.19 -0.22
CA ALA A 103 -1.05 1.14 -0.37
C ALA A 103 0.39 1.08 -0.91
N THR A 104 1.21 0.16 -0.40
CA THR A 104 2.59 -0.06 -0.86
C THR A 104 2.62 -0.50 -2.32
N LYS A 105 1.74 -1.43 -2.73
CA LYS A 105 1.62 -1.85 -4.14
C LYS A 105 1.24 -0.69 -5.05
N ILE A 106 0.27 0.13 -4.65
CA ILE A 106 -0.15 1.31 -5.42
C ILE A 106 1.00 2.31 -5.54
N ASN A 107 1.67 2.63 -4.43
CA ASN A 107 2.80 3.57 -4.42
C ASN A 107 3.96 3.09 -5.31
N ASN A 108 4.26 1.79 -5.27
CA ASN A 108 5.26 1.20 -6.15
C ASN A 108 4.85 1.28 -7.63
N GLY A 109 3.58 0.98 -7.94
CA GLY A 109 3.04 1.12 -9.28
C GLY A 109 3.13 2.55 -9.78
N LEU A 110 2.73 3.52 -8.97
CA LEU A 110 2.80 4.94 -9.28
C LEU A 110 4.24 5.40 -9.53
N LYS A 111 5.20 4.96 -8.70
CA LYS A 111 6.63 5.23 -8.89
C LYS A 111 7.12 4.69 -10.23
N LYS A 112 6.69 3.49 -10.63
CA LYS A 112 7.05 2.89 -11.93
C LYS A 112 6.44 3.66 -13.10
N LEU A 113 5.21 4.13 -12.99
CA LEU A 113 4.58 4.96 -14.00
C LEU A 113 5.31 6.29 -14.19
N TYR A 114 5.72 6.94 -13.09
CA TYR A 114 6.52 8.17 -13.17
C TYR A 114 7.89 7.93 -13.84
N GLN A 115 8.57 6.84 -13.48
CA GLN A 115 9.84 6.46 -14.12
C GLN A 115 9.66 6.23 -15.63
N ALA A 116 8.67 5.43 -16.03
CA ALA A 116 8.40 5.17 -17.44
C ALA A 116 8.03 6.44 -18.21
N GLY A 117 7.28 7.37 -17.59
CA GLY A 117 6.97 8.66 -18.18
C GLY A 117 8.22 9.50 -18.46
N GLU A 118 9.17 9.49 -17.54
CA GLU A 118 10.45 10.18 -17.68
C GLU A 118 11.35 9.53 -18.75
N ASP A 119 11.43 8.19 -18.76
CA ASP A 119 12.19 7.44 -19.77
C ASP A 119 11.66 7.71 -21.19
N VAL A 120 10.32 7.74 -21.36
CA VAL A 120 9.68 8.08 -22.64
C VAL A 120 9.98 9.52 -23.04
N ARG A 121 10.02 10.45 -22.09
CA ARG A 121 10.35 11.86 -22.35
C ARG A 121 11.79 11.97 -22.85
N GLN A 122 12.74 11.28 -22.22
CA GLN A 122 14.13 11.26 -22.65
C GLN A 122 14.28 10.62 -24.04
N MET A 123 13.66 9.46 -24.27
CA MET A 123 13.72 8.76 -25.56
C MET A 123 13.18 9.61 -26.70
N ARG A 124 12.14 10.43 -26.46
CA ARG A 124 11.60 11.37 -27.47
C ARG A 124 12.62 12.45 -27.86
N VAL A 125 13.39 12.96 -26.91
CA VAL A 125 14.46 13.94 -27.19
C VAL A 125 15.56 13.29 -28.03
N GLU A 126 16.04 12.13 -27.61
CA GLU A 126 17.08 11.38 -28.34
C GLU A 126 16.63 11.01 -29.76
N LEU A 127 15.37 10.61 -29.94
CA LEU A 127 14.80 10.27 -31.24
C LEU A 127 14.82 11.48 -32.19
N GLN A 128 14.40 12.67 -31.72
CA GLN A 128 14.42 13.90 -32.52
C GLN A 128 15.85 14.25 -32.97
N GLU A 129 16.84 14.13 -32.09
CA GLU A 129 18.24 14.36 -32.44
C GLU A 129 18.74 13.37 -33.49
N LYS A 130 18.39 12.09 -33.36
CA LYS A 130 18.77 11.04 -34.31
C LYS A 130 18.11 11.23 -35.67
N GLU A 131 16.85 11.67 -35.73
CA GLU A 131 16.17 11.97 -36.99
C GLU A 131 16.88 13.07 -37.78
N VAL A 132 17.34 14.13 -37.10
CA VAL A 132 18.11 15.21 -37.73
C VAL A 132 19.45 14.68 -38.26
N GLN A 133 20.19 13.91 -37.46
CA GLN A 133 21.46 13.31 -37.89
C GLN A 133 21.28 12.38 -39.09
N LEU A 134 20.20 11.58 -39.08
CA LEU A 134 19.87 10.66 -40.18
C LEU A 134 19.56 11.42 -41.48
N ALA A 135 18.84 12.55 -41.40
CA ALA A 135 18.55 13.38 -42.56
C ALA A 135 19.83 13.96 -43.18
N VAL A 136 20.79 14.41 -42.37
CA VAL A 136 22.09 14.90 -42.84
C VAL A 136 22.87 13.76 -43.52
N LYS A 137 22.99 12.61 -42.85
CA LYS A 137 23.71 11.45 -43.40
C LYS A 137 23.08 10.90 -44.67
N ARG A 138 21.75 10.94 -44.80
CA ARG A 138 21.05 10.59 -46.04
C ARG A 138 21.44 11.53 -47.18
N LYS A 139 21.44 12.86 -46.96
CA LYS A 139 21.88 13.83 -47.97
C LYS A 139 23.34 13.62 -48.40
N GLU A 140 24.23 13.37 -47.45
CA GLU A 140 25.64 13.05 -47.73
C GLU A 140 25.75 11.78 -48.58
N THR A 141 24.99 10.74 -48.24
CA THR A 141 25.02 9.46 -48.95
C THR A 141 24.44 9.60 -50.36
N GLU A 142 23.32 10.30 -50.53
CA GLU A 142 22.75 10.59 -51.86
C GLU A 142 23.71 11.38 -52.76
N ALA A 143 24.45 12.34 -52.19
CA ALA A 143 25.48 13.07 -52.94
C ALA A 143 26.62 12.15 -53.39
N LEU A 144 27.07 11.26 -52.50
CA LEU A 144 28.16 10.32 -52.76
C LEU A 144 27.75 9.27 -53.81
N VAL A 145 26.50 8.79 -53.78
CA VAL A 145 25.93 7.92 -54.81
C VAL A 145 25.96 8.60 -56.18
N LYS A 146 25.52 9.86 -56.28
CA LYS A 146 25.57 10.61 -57.55
C LYS A 146 26.99 10.79 -58.07
N GLU A 147 27.95 11.05 -57.19
CA GLU A 147 29.37 11.17 -57.58
C GLU A 147 29.91 9.83 -58.10
N ILE A 148 29.58 8.72 -57.45
CA ILE A 148 29.94 7.38 -57.91
C ILE A 148 29.32 7.11 -59.27
N GLU A 149 28.03 7.36 -59.46
CA GLU A 149 27.34 7.17 -60.75
C GLU A 149 28.01 7.96 -61.88
N ALA A 150 28.40 9.22 -61.62
CA ALA A 150 29.13 10.04 -62.59
C ALA A 150 30.52 9.45 -62.90
N ARG A 151 31.29 9.08 -61.88
CA ARG A 151 32.62 8.45 -62.06
C ARG A 151 32.53 7.10 -62.79
N THR A 152 31.50 6.31 -62.52
CA THR A 152 31.25 5.03 -63.20
C THR A 152 30.89 5.24 -64.67
N ALA A 153 30.04 6.23 -64.98
CA ALA A 153 29.72 6.58 -66.37
C ALA A 153 30.98 7.03 -67.15
N ASP A 154 31.83 7.86 -66.55
CA ASP A 154 33.10 8.29 -67.15
C ASP A 154 34.08 7.12 -67.35
N ALA A 155 34.15 6.21 -66.38
CA ALA A 155 34.99 5.02 -66.46
C ALA A 155 34.49 4.06 -67.56
N GLU A 156 33.18 3.88 -67.71
CA GLU A 156 32.59 3.09 -68.80
C GLU A 156 32.85 3.73 -70.17
N ALA A 157 32.76 5.06 -70.29
CA ALA A 157 33.09 5.77 -71.51
C ALA A 157 34.57 5.56 -71.91
N LYS A 158 35.50 5.72 -70.97
CA LYS A 158 36.92 5.43 -71.19
C LYS A 158 37.17 3.96 -71.51
N ARG A 159 36.48 3.02 -70.86
CA ARG A 159 36.59 1.59 -71.17
C ARG A 159 36.14 1.29 -72.60
N LYS A 160 35.05 1.91 -73.06
CA LYS A 160 34.60 1.81 -74.47
C LYS A 160 35.62 2.40 -75.45
N GLU A 161 36.28 3.51 -75.10
CA GLU A 161 37.34 4.09 -75.93
C GLU A 161 38.57 3.18 -76.01
N VAL A 162 39.05 2.66 -74.88
CA VAL A 162 40.17 1.72 -74.83
C VAL A 162 39.84 0.43 -75.60
N GLN A 163 38.62 -0.08 -75.49
CA GLN A 163 38.18 -1.24 -76.27
C GLN A 163 38.23 -0.95 -77.79
N LYS A 164 37.74 0.21 -78.24
CA LYS A 164 37.84 0.61 -79.65
C LYS A 164 39.29 0.76 -80.15
N VAL A 165 40.21 1.24 -79.30
CA VAL A 165 41.63 1.32 -79.65
C VAL A 165 42.24 -0.08 -79.73
N LYS A 166 41.90 -0.96 -78.79
CA LYS A 166 42.35 -2.36 -78.80
C LYS A 166 41.88 -3.09 -80.05
N ASP A 167 40.59 -2.96 -80.41
CA ASP A 167 40.01 -3.57 -81.60
C ASP A 167 40.63 -3.02 -82.92
N LYS A 168 41.25 -1.83 -82.90
CA LYS A 168 42.01 -1.27 -84.03
C LYS A 168 43.48 -1.70 -84.10
N VAL A 169 44.05 -2.14 -82.98
CA VAL A 169 45.45 -2.63 -82.90
C VAL A 169 45.50 -4.14 -83.17
N ASP A 170 44.42 -4.86 -82.88
CA ASP A 170 44.28 -6.30 -83.13
C ASP A 170 43.73 -6.63 -84.54
N ALA A 171 43.61 -5.64 -85.44
CA ALA A 171 43.19 -5.76 -86.85
C ALA A 171 44.31 -5.32 -87.81
#